data_AF-A0AB38XYW7-F1
#
_entry.id   AF-A0AB38XYW7-F1
#
_cell.length_a   1.000
_cell.length_b   1.000
_cell.length_c   1.000
_cell.angle_alpha   90.00
_cell.angle_beta   90.00
_cell.angle_gamma   90.00
#
_symmetry.space_group_name_H-M   'P 1'
#
loop_
_entity.id
_entity.type
_entity.pdbx_description
1 polymer ?
#
loop_
_entity_poly.entity_id
_entity_poly.type
_entity_poly.pdbx_seq_one_letter_code
_entity_poly.pdbx_strand_id
1 'polypeptide(L)' 'MDTPRGEEAATAIARNRTLLVEKAAAAAATARASRHLVDRGLAYRDTATLLDISYQRVGQLVT' A
#
# COMPACT_ATOMS: atom_id res chain seq x y z
N MET A 1 -29.79 28.19 -3.67
CA MET A 1 -29.93 26.80 -4.13
C MET A 1 -28.61 26.11 -3.83
N ASP A 2 -28.39 25.82 -2.54
CA ASP A 2 -27.28 24.98 -2.09
C ASP A 2 -27.45 23.62 -2.74
N THR A 3 -26.53 23.28 -3.64
CA THR A 3 -26.65 22.05 -4.40
C THR A 3 -25.98 20.94 -3.61
N PRO A 4 -26.72 19.96 -3.05
CA PRO A 4 -26.14 18.86 -2.29
C PRO A 4 -25.07 18.09 -3.07
N ARG A 5 -25.14 18.14 -4.41
CA ARG A 5 -24.13 17.58 -5.32
C ARG A 5 -22.73 18.20 -5.20
N GLY A 6 -22.62 19.49 -4.85
CA GLY A 6 -21.33 20.15 -4.67
C GLY A 6 -20.61 19.70 -3.40
N GLU A 7 -21.35 19.54 -2.31
CA GLU A 7 -20.84 19.06 -1.03
C GLU A 7 -20.48 17.56 -1.08
N GLU A 8 -21.30 16.75 -1.75
CA GLU A 8 -21.01 15.33 -2.00
C GLU A 8 -19.74 15.15 -2.83
N ALA A 9 -19.55 15.95 -3.88
CA ALA A 9 -18.35 15.92 -4.71
C ALA A 9 -17.10 16.33 -3.91
N ALA A 10 -17.18 17.39 -3.12
CA ALA A 10 -16.07 17.82 -2.26
C ALA A 10 -15.68 16.74 -1.22
N THR A 11 -16.68 16.08 -0.63
CA THR A 11 -16.50 15.00 0.33
C THR A 11 -15.84 13.77 -0.32
N ALA A 12 -16.30 13.38 -1.52
CA ALA A 12 -15.69 12.27 -2.27
C ALA A 12 -14.23 12.55 -2.64
N ILE A 13 -13.92 13.79 -3.05
CA ILE A 13 -12.54 14.20 -3.36
C ILE A 13 -11.66 14.14 -2.11
N ALA A 14 -12.14 14.65 -0.97
CA ALA A 14 -11.41 14.59 0.30
C ALA A 14 -11.14 13.14 0.72
N ARG A 15 -12.15 12.26 0.64
CA ARG A 15 -12.01 10.83 0.97
C ARG A 15 -11.02 10.13 0.04
N ASN A 16 -11.07 10.41 -1.26
CA ASN A 16 -10.13 9.85 -2.23
C ASN A 16 -8.68 10.31 -1.95
N ARG A 17 -8.47 11.55 -1.55
CA ARG A 17 -7.14 12.03 -1.13
C ARG A 17 -6.63 11.27 0.09
N THR A 18 -7.47 11.06 1.10
CA THR A 18 -7.11 10.25 2.27
C THR A 18 -6.74 8.82 1.87
N LEU A 19 -7.54 8.16 1.03
CA LEU A 19 -7.26 6.80 0.55
C LEU A 19 -5.94 6.72 -0.24
N LEU A 20 -5.57 7.76 -0.99
CA LEU A 20 -4.28 7.82 -1.69
C LEU A 20 -3.11 7.88 -0.70
N VAL A 21 -3.24 8.66 0.38
CA VAL A 21 -2.22 8.74 1.44
C VAL A 21 -2.09 7.40 2.16
N GLU A 22 -3.20 6.78 2.55
CA GLU A 22 -3.22 5.47 3.20
C GLU A 22 -2.60 4.39 2.30
N LYS A 23 -2.95 4.39 1.00
CA LYS A 23 -2.36 3.48 0.02
C LYS A 23 -0.84 3.66 -0.09
N ALA A 24 -0.35 4.89 -0.12
CA ALA A 24 1.09 5.17 -0.18
C ALA A 24 1.80 4.71 1.10
N ALA A 25 1.20 4.95 2.27
CA ALA A 25 1.73 4.50 3.56
C ALA A 25 1.79 2.97 3.65
N ALA A 26 0.72 2.28 3.23
CA ALA A 26 0.68 0.82 3.18
C ALA A 26 1.76 0.27 2.25
N ALA A 27 1.90 0.81 1.04
CA ALA A 27 2.93 0.39 0.09
C ALA A 27 4.36 0.57 0.66
N ALA A 28 4.62 1.69 1.34
CA ALA A 28 5.90 1.94 1.99
C ALA A 28 6.16 0.97 3.16
N ALA A 29 5.13 0.64 3.94
CA ALA A 29 5.23 -0.34 5.02
C ALA A 29 5.53 -1.74 4.48
N THR A 30 4.83 -2.18 3.42
CA THR A 30 5.11 -3.46 2.75
C THR A 30 6.55 -3.51 2.25
N ALA A 31 7.03 -2.44 1.59
CA ALA A 31 8.42 -2.39 1.09
C ALA A 31 9.46 -2.53 2.22
N ARG A 32 9.25 -1.84 3.35
CA ARG A 32 10.12 -1.96 4.52
C ARG A 32 10.10 -3.37 5.12
N ALA A 33 8.91 -3.98 5.23
CA ALA A 33 8.76 -5.33 5.77
C ALA A 33 9.41 -6.37 4.84
N SER A 34 9.22 -6.26 3.52
CA SER A 34 9.85 -7.15 2.54
C SER A 34 11.37 -7.11 2.65
N ARG A 35 11.97 -5.91 2.68
CA ARG A 35 13.42 -5.75 2.86
C ARG A 35 13.91 -6.34 4.18
N HIS A 36 13.24 -6.01 5.28
CA HIS A 36 13.62 -6.51 6.61
C HIS A 36 13.65 -8.05 6.68
N LEU A 37 12.63 -8.72 6.13
CA LEU A 37 12.55 -10.18 6.16
C LEU A 37 13.63 -10.82 5.28
N VAL A 38 13.87 -10.28 4.09
CA VAL A 38 14.92 -10.75 3.18
C VAL A 38 16.31 -10.53 3.76
N ASP A 39 16.58 -9.37 4.37
CA ASP A 39 17.85 -9.07 5.04
C ASP A 39 18.14 -10.01 6.22
N ARG A 40 17.09 -10.57 6.83
CA ARG A 40 17.17 -11.61 7.87
C ARG A 40 17.35 -13.02 7.31
N GLY A 41 17.49 -13.15 5.99
CA GLY A 41 17.74 -14.42 5.30
C GLY A 41 16.48 -15.18 4.91
N LEU A 42 15.29 -14.58 5.04
CA LEU A 42 14.06 -15.26 4.63
C LEU A 42 13.98 -15.33 3.11
N ALA A 43 13.60 -16.50 2.58
CA ALA A 43 13.40 -16.67 1.15
C ALA A 43 12.26 -15.75 0.64
N TYR A 44 12.35 -15.32 -0.61
CA TYR A 44 11.34 -14.43 -1.21
C TYR A 44 9.95 -15.09 -1.25
N ARG A 45 9.86 -16.42 -1.37
CA ARG A 45 8.59 -17.15 -1.34
C ARG A 45 7.94 -17.09 0.05
N ASP A 46 8.72 -17.28 1.10
CA ASP A 46 8.20 -17.25 2.48
C ASP A 46 7.85 -15.81 2.89
N THR A 47 8.65 -14.84 2.45
CA THR A 47 8.35 -13.40 2.61
C THR A 47 7.03 -13.03 1.92
N ALA A 48 6.80 -13.54 0.70
CA ALA A 48 5.56 -13.35 -0.03
C ALA A 48 4.35 -13.93 0.70
N THR A 49 4.47 -15.15 1.24
CA THR A 49 3.41 -15.80 2.04
C THR A 49 3.08 -15.00 3.30
N LEU A 50 4.08 -14.52 4.04
CA LEU A 50 3.85 -13.76 5.28
C LEU A 50 3.19 -12.39 5.03
N LEU A 51 3.53 -11.75 3.91
CA LEU A 51 3.01 -10.43 3.55
C LEU A 51 1.76 -10.48 2.66
N ASP A 52 1.28 -11.68 2.33
CA ASP A 52 0.17 -11.94 1.42
C ASP A 52 0.30 -11.18 0.07
N ILE A 53 1.48 -11.30 -0.54
CA ILE A 53 1.79 -10.71 -1.85
C ILE A 53 2.45 -11.74 -2.75
N SER A 54 2.57 -11.44 -4.05
CA SER A 54 3.28 -12.34 -4.96
C SER A 54 4.79 -12.33 -4.74
N TYR A 55 5.43 -13.47 -5.01
CA TYR A 55 6.90 -13.59 -5.03
C TYR A 55 7.57 -12.54 -5.94
N GLN A 56 7.00 -12.28 -7.12
CA GLN A 56 7.49 -11.26 -8.05
C GLN A 56 7.44 -9.87 -7.42
N ARG A 57 6.39 -9.59 -6.63
CA ARG A 57 6.26 -8.32 -5.92
C ARG A 57 7.32 -8.15 -4.85
N VAL A 58 7.66 -9.20 -4.10
CA VAL A 58 8.79 -9.15 -3.15
C VAL A 58 10.07 -8.76 -3.88
N GLY A 59 10.39 -9.42 -5.00
CA GLY A 59 11.56 -9.09 -5.81
C GLY A 59 11.62 -7.62 -6.22
N GLN A 60 10.50 -7.06 -6.70
CA GLN A 60 10.41 -5.64 -7.06
C GLN A 60 10.60 -4.66 -5.88
N LEU A 61 10.32 -5.08 -4.64
CA LEU A 61 10.40 -4.22 -3.45
C LEU A 61 11.78 -4.23 -2.78
N VAL A 62 12.58 -5.27 -3.03
CA VAL A 62 13.90 -5.47 -2.43
C VAL A 62 15.06 -5.21 -3.39
N THR A 63 14.79 -5.04 -4.69
CA THR A 63 15.76 -4.57 -5.69
C THR A 63 15.87 -3.06 -5.65
#